data_AF-A0A1Q4YKE2-F1
#
_entry.id   AF-A0A1Q4YKE2-F1
#
_cell.length_a   1.000
_cell.length_b   1.000
_cell.length_c   1.000
_cell.angle_alpha   90.00
_cell.angle_beta   90.00
_cell.angle_gamma   90.00
#
_symmetry.space_group_name_H-M   'P 1'
#
loop_
_entity.id
_entity.type
_entity.pdbx_description
1 polymer ?
#
loop_
_entity_poly.entity_id
_entity_poly.type
_entity_poly.pdbx_seq_one_letter_code
_entity_poly.pdbx_strand_id
1 'polypeptide(L)' 'MNRAGVGALYEHRTDHTQVVVVEIHEPTGYVRWRRASGPGWGDRHRNLKCEDFLRVYRLKETGR' A
#
# COMPACT_ATOMS: atom_id res chain seq x y z
N MET A 1 -2.45 -0.79 -17.23
CA MET A 1 -1.77 -0.13 -16.09
C MET A 1 -2.36 -0.69 -14.81
N ASN A 2 -1.60 -1.48 -14.05
CA ASN A 2 -2.05 -1.94 -12.73
C ASN A 2 -2.03 -0.72 -11.80
N ARG A 3 -3.19 -0.27 -11.33
CA ARG A 3 -3.28 0.82 -10.34
C ARG A 3 -3.43 0.19 -8.95
N ALA A 4 -2.80 0.79 -7.94
CA ALA A 4 -3.13 0.47 -6.56
C ALA A 4 -4.62 0.80 -6.30
N GLY A 5 -5.26 0.07 -5.40
CA GLY A 5 -6.64 0.31 -4.98
C GLY A 5 -6.68 0.89 -3.57
N VAL A 6 -7.37 2.01 -3.37
CA VAL A 6 -7.66 2.54 -2.03
C VAL A 6 -8.52 1.53 -1.26
N GLY A 7 -8.19 1.29 0.00
CA GLY A 7 -8.83 0.29 0.86
C GLY A 7 -8.35 -1.14 0.63
N ALA A 8 -7.56 -1.41 -0.42
CA ALA A 8 -7.07 -2.75 -0.69
C ALA A 8 -5.89 -3.11 0.23
N LEU A 9 -5.84 -4.39 0.60
CA LEU A 9 -4.77 -4.98 1.41
C LEU A 9 -3.61 -5.40 0.50
N TYR A 10 -2.42 -4.97 0.87
CA TYR A 10 -1.18 -5.28 0.18
C TYR A 10 -0.20 -5.96 1.14
N GLU A 11 0.63 -6.83 0.60
CA GLU A 11 1.67 -7.53 1.34
C GLU A 11 3.04 -7.18 0.76
N HIS A 12 3.98 -6.79 1.61
CA HIS A 12 5.35 -6.53 1.22
C HIS A 12 6.00 -7.83 0.77
N ARG A 13 6.66 -7.81 -0.39
CA ARG A 13 7.16 -9.03 -1.04
C ARG A 13 8.28 -9.73 -0.26
N THR A 14 9.03 -9.00 0.55
CA THR A 14 10.22 -9.52 1.25
C THR A 14 9.94 -9.94 2.69
N ASP A 15 9.24 -9.10 3.46
CA ASP A 15 9.05 -9.30 4.91
C ASP A 15 7.59 -9.66 5.27
N HIS A 16 6.74 -9.84 4.26
CA HIS A 16 5.32 -10.15 4.42
C HIS A 16 4.51 -9.15 5.26
N THR A 17 5.04 -7.93 5.48
CA THR A 17 4.31 -6.86 6.17
C THR A 17 3.07 -6.48 5.39
N GLN A 18 1.93 -6.43 6.08
CA GLN A 18 0.67 -6.05 5.47
C GLN A 18 0.37 -4.57 5.63
N VAL A 19 -0.05 -3.94 4.55
CA VAL A 19 -0.38 -2.52 4.49
C VAL A 19 -1.70 -2.30 3.75
N VAL A 20 -2.39 -1.22 4.09
CA VAL A 20 -3.61 -0.79 3.41
C VAL A 20 -3.34 0.55 2.77
N VAL A 21 -3.64 0.66 1.47
CA VAL A 21 -3.61 1.95 0.77
C VAL A 21 -4.78 2.79 1.25
N VAL A 22 -4.49 4.01 1.71
CA VAL A 22 -5.50 4.94 2.24
C VAL A 22 -5.82 6.06 1.27
N GLU A 23 -4.89 6.38 0.36
CA GLU A 23 -5.05 7.50 -0.56
C GLU A 23 -4.16 7.29 -1.79
N ILE A 24 -4.61 7.77 -2.95
CA ILE A 24 -3.83 7.84 -4.18
C ILE A 24 -3.97 9.26 -4.73
N HIS A 25 -2.84 9.96 -4.83
CA HIS A 25 -2.78 11.27 -5.46
C HIS A 25 -2.61 11.09 -6.97
N GLU A 26 -3.72 11.07 -7.71
CA GLU A 26 -3.69 10.91 -9.17
C GLU A 26 -2.79 11.90 -9.91
N PRO A 27 -2.74 13.21 -9.56
CA PRO A 27 -1.90 14.17 -10.27
C PRO A 27 -0.41 13.86 -10.21
N THR A 28 0.05 13.26 -9.11
CA THR A 28 1.48 12.97 -8.86
C THR A 28 1.81 11.49 -8.96
N GLY A 29 0.80 10.62 -9.02
CA GLY A 29 0.93 9.17 -9.01
C GLY A 29 1.41 8.60 -7.68
N TYR A 30 1.37 9.37 -6.58
CA TYR A 30 1.79 8.89 -5.27
C TYR A 30 0.68 8.11 -4.57
N VAL A 31 1.07 7.05 -3.89
CA VAL A 31 0.21 6.23 -3.03
C VAL A 31 0.57 6.57 -1.59
N ARG A 32 -0.42 6.57 -0.71
CA ARG A 32 -0.23 6.66 0.74
C ARG A 32 -0.81 5.41 1.36
N TRP A 33 -0.06 4.78 2.27
CA TRP A 33 -0.50 3.57 2.95
C TRP A 33 -0.10 3.58 4.43
N ARG A 34 -0.73 2.68 5.18
CA ARG A 34 -0.49 2.44 6.60
C ARG A 34 -0.41 0.95 6.88
N ARG A 35 0.13 0.54 8.02
CA ARG A 35 0.06 -0.88 8.42
C ARG A 35 -1.39 -1.34 8.58
N ALA A 36 -1.66 -2.57 8.19
CA ALA A 36 -2.97 -3.19 8.34
C ALA A 36 -3.35 -3.41 9.82
N SER A 37 -2.34 -3.67 10.68
CA SER A 37 -2.51 -3.96 12.11
C SER A 37 -2.97 -2.78 12.98
N GLY A 38 -3.22 -1.61 12.40
CA GLY A 38 -3.63 -0.41 13.14
C GLY A 38 -2.49 0.59 13.39
N PRO A 39 -2.80 1.80 13.88
CA PRO A 39 -1.86 2.89 14.05
C PRO A 39 -0.76 2.53 15.05
N GLY A 40 0.47 2.36 14.58
CA GLY A 40 1.66 2.17 15.38
C GLY A 40 2.58 3.39 15.37
N TRP A 41 3.54 3.45 16.28
CA TRP A 41 4.55 4.52 16.37
C TRP A 41 5.39 4.70 15.08
N GLY A 42 5.36 3.72 14.17
CA GLY A 42 5.99 3.77 12.84
C GLY A 42 5.09 4.19 11.68
N ASP A 43 3.81 4.52 11.90
CA ASP A 43 2.84 4.97 10.87
C ASP A 43 3.02 6.45 10.48
N ARG A 44 4.27 6.96 10.50
CA ARG A 44 4.58 8.15 9.69
C ARG A 44 4.29 7.77 8.24
N HIS A 45 3.19 8.32 7.74
CA HIS A 45 2.61 8.06 6.44
C HIS A 45 3.67 7.83 5.37
N ARG A 46 3.84 6.56 4.98
CA ARG A 46 4.78 6.19 3.93
C ARG A 46 4.11 6.46 2.58
N ASN A 47 4.87 7.12 1.72
CA ASN A 47 4.44 7.60 0.42
C ASN A 47 5.50 7.24 -0.64
N LEU A 48 5.04 6.67 -1.76
CA LEU A 48 5.85 6.13 -2.86
C LEU A 48 5.02 6.36 -4.11
N LYS A 49 5.68 6.42 -5.28
CA LYS A 49 4.97 6.34 -6.54
C LYS A 49 4.27 4.99 -6.67
N CYS A 50 3.13 4.98 -7.35
CA CYS A 50 2.30 3.80 -7.54
C CYS A 50 3.08 2.63 -8.16
N GLU A 51 3.96 2.92 -9.13
CA GLU A 51 4.83 1.90 -9.75
C GLU A 51 5.81 1.28 -8.75
N ASP A 52 6.48 2.10 -7.93
CA ASP A 52 7.41 1.63 -6.91
C ASP A 52 6.68 0.86 -5.80
N PHE A 53 5.49 1.33 -5.42
CA PHE A 53 4.63 0.63 -4.48
C PHE A 53 4.27 -0.76 -4.99
N LEU A 54 3.84 -0.91 -6.25
CA LEU A 54 3.49 -2.21 -6.84
C LEU A 54 4.70 -3.11 -7.14
N ARG A 55 5.91 -2.55 -7.18
CA ARG A 55 7.17 -3.31 -7.24
C ARG A 55 7.49 -3.97 -5.91
N VAL A 56 7.29 -3.28 -4.78
CA VAL A 56 7.66 -3.79 -3.46
C VAL A 56 6.51 -4.45 -2.71
N TYR A 57 5.27 -4.10 -3.04
CA TYR A 57 4.06 -4.70 -2.48
C TYR A 57 3.26 -5.45 -3.56
N ARG A 58 2.62 -6.54 -3.16
CA ARG A 58 1.64 -7.28 -4.00
C ARG A 58 0.25 -7.16 -3.41
N LEU A 59 -0.76 -7.05 -4.26
CA LEU A 59 -2.15 -7.11 -3.81
C LEU A 59 -2.37 -8.47 -3.14
N LYS A 60 -2.89 -8.45 -1.91
CA LYS A 60 -3.31 -9.66 -1.22
C LYS A 60 -4.77 -9.86 -1.53
N GLU A 61 -5.09 -10.84 -2.38
CA GLU A 61 -6.47 -11.23 -2.62
C GLU A 61 -7.08 -11.61 -1.28
N THR A 62 -8.03 -10.80 -0.81
CA THR A 62 -8.87 -11.18 0.32
C THR A 62 -9.73 -12.32 -0.17
N GLY A 63 -9.35 -13.56 0.21
CA GLY A 63 -10.11 -14.77 -0.07
C GLY A 63 -11.57 -14.53 0.29
N ARG A 64 -12.43 -14.77 -0.71
CA ARG A 64 -13.88 -14.63 -0.64
C ARG A 64 -14.49 -15.75 0.18
#